data_AF-A0A7V3D4H1-F1
#
_entry.id   AF-A0A7V3D4H1-F1
#
_cell.length_a   1.000
_cell.length_b   1.000
_cell.length_c   1.000
_cell.angle_alpha   90.00
_cell.angle_beta   90.00
_cell.angle_gamma   90.00
#
_symmetry.space_group_name_H-M   'P 1'
#
loop_
_entity.id
_entity.type
_entity.pdbx_description
1 polymer ?
#
loop_
_entity_poly.entity_id
_entity_poly.type
_entity_poly.pdbx_seq_one_letter_code
_entity_poly.pdbx_strand_id
1 'polypeptide(L)'
;MQRIFSALLVLGILAPGTGAQTPDNEKPDPAKAEKALKDQLAKYNAPGGNISRLTDAAITKSFPNHILFGVHYRQYPVAREMPRPLTYSNLFLADSSNKLTLITDHKTLEQQFKKLSGVKTEEDAKTRARAWLIASSQLHQDGFFRFSVNDEATKVEKGKDGLTAIAKMTVTQGGNGELLVTMTFDKNGQLDRLTETNKIRAGPRPICQATKLLDADPIVRKMAEQQILYLGRLAKDYLAEQRAKASPEVQKAIDALWKKIEEQDR
;
A
#
# COMPACT_ATOMS: atom_id res chain seq x y z
N MET A 1 35.90 -69.36 -32.60
CA MET A 1 34.63 -68.73 -33.01
C MET A 1 34.68 -67.25 -32.69
N GLN A 2 34.95 -66.45 -33.72
CA GLN A 2 35.04 -64.99 -33.70
C GLN A 2 33.62 -64.40 -33.66
N ARG A 3 33.34 -63.47 -32.74
CA ARG A 3 32.15 -62.61 -32.80
C ARG A 3 32.58 -61.15 -32.75
N ILE A 4 32.28 -60.48 -33.86
CA ILE A 4 32.51 -59.08 -34.17
C ILE A 4 31.45 -58.26 -33.42
N PHE A 5 31.88 -57.31 -32.59
CA PHE A 5 30.99 -56.30 -32.01
C PHE A 5 31.02 -55.05 -32.88
N SER A 6 29.90 -54.75 -33.50
CA SER A 6 29.66 -53.54 -34.30
C SER A 6 29.60 -52.30 -33.39
N ALA A 7 30.44 -51.33 -33.69
CA ALA A 7 30.38 -49.99 -33.11
C ALA A 7 29.25 -49.20 -33.78
N LEU A 8 28.27 -48.74 -32.99
CA LEU A 8 27.25 -47.80 -33.42
C LEU A 8 27.75 -46.37 -33.09
N LEU A 9 28.12 -45.61 -34.11
CA LEU A 9 28.52 -44.21 -34.01
C LEU A 9 27.24 -43.34 -33.94
N VAL A 10 26.90 -42.83 -32.75
CA VAL A 10 25.81 -41.85 -32.59
C VAL A 10 26.37 -40.46 -32.85
N LEU A 11 25.97 -39.88 -33.99
CA LEU A 11 26.26 -38.49 -34.35
C LEU A 11 25.37 -37.56 -33.50
N GLY A 12 25.93 -36.96 -32.46
CA GLY A 12 25.27 -35.95 -31.65
C GLY A 12 25.20 -34.62 -32.40
N ILE A 13 23.98 -34.17 -32.75
CA ILE A 13 23.73 -32.84 -33.29
C ILE A 13 23.85 -31.83 -32.14
N LEU A 14 24.93 -31.04 -32.15
CA LEU A 14 25.09 -29.86 -31.31
C LEU A 14 24.12 -28.77 -31.82
N ALA A 15 22.96 -28.66 -31.20
CA ALA A 15 22.13 -27.46 -31.35
C ALA A 15 22.84 -26.29 -30.64
N PRO A 16 23.08 -25.15 -31.31
CA PRO A 16 23.58 -23.95 -30.65
C PRO A 16 22.54 -23.53 -29.61
N GLY A 17 22.91 -23.68 -28.33
CA GLY A 17 22.14 -23.13 -27.24
C GLY A 17 22.01 -21.64 -27.45
N THR A 18 20.83 -21.18 -27.81
CA THR A 18 20.41 -19.80 -27.61
C THR A 18 20.48 -19.57 -26.11
N GLY A 19 21.61 -19.01 -25.66
CA GLY A 19 21.75 -18.50 -24.32
C GLY A 19 20.63 -17.50 -24.10
N ALA A 20 19.58 -17.93 -23.41
CA ALA A 20 18.61 -17.04 -22.83
C ALA A 20 19.40 -16.14 -21.88
N GLN A 21 19.69 -14.92 -22.33
CA GLN A 21 20.17 -13.86 -21.47
C GLN A 21 19.13 -13.75 -20.36
N THR A 22 19.52 -14.15 -19.16
CA THR A 22 18.71 -13.94 -17.97
C THR A 22 18.45 -12.43 -17.87
N PRO A 23 17.18 -11.98 -17.83
CA PRO A 23 16.81 -10.57 -17.83
C PRO A 23 17.07 -9.90 -16.46
N ASP A 24 18.17 -10.25 -15.80
CA ASP A 24 18.30 -10.12 -14.34
C ASP A 24 18.60 -8.71 -13.82
N ASN A 25 18.66 -7.67 -14.67
CA ASN A 25 18.95 -6.31 -14.20
C ASN A 25 18.13 -5.19 -14.84
N GLU A 26 17.11 -5.50 -15.65
CA GLU A 26 16.26 -4.44 -16.21
C GLU A 26 15.24 -3.99 -15.17
N LYS A 27 15.19 -2.68 -14.90
CA LYS A 27 14.17 -2.11 -14.01
C LYS A 27 12.80 -2.33 -14.65
N PRO A 28 11.77 -2.69 -13.86
CA PRO A 28 10.43 -2.82 -14.39
C PRO A 28 9.95 -1.50 -15.02
N ASP A 29 9.32 -1.61 -16.18
CA ASP A 29 8.68 -0.51 -16.87
C ASP A 29 7.43 -0.07 -16.08
N PRO A 30 7.39 1.16 -15.55
CA PRO A 30 6.27 1.62 -14.73
C PRO A 30 4.91 1.55 -15.43
N ALA A 31 4.85 1.82 -16.73
CA ALA A 31 3.60 1.81 -17.47
C ALA A 31 3.06 0.37 -17.64
N LYS A 32 3.96 -0.59 -17.91
CA LYS A 32 3.60 -2.02 -17.98
C LYS A 32 3.19 -2.56 -16.61
N ALA A 33 3.91 -2.20 -15.55
CA ALA A 33 3.59 -2.60 -14.18
C ALA A 33 2.24 -2.05 -13.72
N GLU A 34 1.94 -0.77 -14.00
CA GLU A 34 0.64 -0.17 -13.68
C GLU A 34 -0.50 -0.80 -14.49
N LYS A 35 -0.27 -1.11 -15.77
CA LYS A 35 -1.25 -1.85 -16.58
C LYS A 35 -1.51 -3.25 -16.02
N ALA A 36 -0.45 -4.00 -15.70
CA ALA A 36 -0.59 -5.32 -15.08
C ALA A 36 -1.36 -5.26 -13.76
N LEU A 37 -1.15 -4.20 -12.97
CA LEU A 37 -1.89 -3.96 -11.74
C LEU A 37 -3.38 -3.73 -12.01
N LYS A 38 -3.73 -2.84 -12.94
CA LYS A 38 -5.13 -2.60 -13.33
C LYS A 38 -5.80 -3.88 -13.84
N ASP A 39 -5.11 -4.66 -14.67
CA ASP A 39 -5.60 -5.94 -15.18
C ASP A 39 -5.83 -6.95 -14.05
N GLN A 40 -4.94 -6.98 -13.04
CA GLN A 40 -5.10 -7.84 -11.86
C GLN A 40 -6.28 -7.40 -10.97
N LEU A 41 -6.46 -6.10 -10.74
CA LEU A 41 -7.60 -5.57 -9.96
C LEU A 41 -8.94 -5.83 -10.67
N ALA A 42 -8.97 -5.77 -12.00
CA ALA A 42 -10.14 -6.14 -12.78
C ALA A 42 -10.48 -7.62 -12.61
N LYS A 43 -9.49 -8.53 -12.60
CA LYS A 43 -9.71 -9.97 -12.32
C LYS A 43 -10.26 -10.22 -10.91
N TYR A 44 -9.93 -9.38 -9.94
CA TYR A 44 -10.52 -9.44 -8.59
C TYR A 44 -11.93 -8.83 -8.52
N ASN A 45 -12.48 -8.30 -9.61
CA ASN A 45 -13.73 -7.53 -9.61
C ASN A 45 -13.70 -6.35 -8.62
N ALA A 46 -12.54 -5.70 -8.50
CA ALA A 46 -12.31 -4.61 -7.54
C ALA A 46 -11.96 -3.28 -8.24
N PRO A 47 -12.82 -2.74 -9.12
CA PRO A 47 -12.56 -1.45 -9.73
C PRO A 47 -12.64 -0.31 -8.70
N GLY A 48 -12.00 0.82 -9.00
CA GLY A 48 -12.14 2.06 -8.22
C GLY A 48 -11.21 2.20 -7.01
N GLY A 49 -10.20 1.34 -6.87
CA GLY A 49 -9.11 1.57 -5.94
C GLY A 49 -8.29 2.79 -6.36
N ASN A 50 -7.89 3.63 -5.40
CA ASN A 50 -6.90 4.67 -5.62
C ASN A 50 -5.52 4.00 -5.73
N ILE A 51 -4.93 4.07 -6.92
CA ILE A 51 -3.60 3.51 -7.18
C ILE A 51 -2.59 4.64 -7.06
N SER A 52 -1.58 4.44 -6.21
CA SER A 52 -0.46 5.36 -6.05
C SER A 52 0.85 4.60 -6.17
N ARG A 53 1.78 5.12 -6.97
CA ARG A 53 3.15 4.58 -7.05
C ARG A 53 3.99 5.18 -5.93
N LEU A 54 4.66 4.34 -5.16
CA LEU A 54 5.55 4.78 -4.09
C LEU A 54 6.92 5.14 -4.69
N THR A 55 7.13 6.43 -4.97
CA THR A 55 8.36 6.95 -5.60
C THR A 55 9.38 7.52 -4.62
N ASP A 56 9.17 7.33 -3.32
CA ASP A 56 10.08 7.83 -2.30
C ASP A 56 11.52 7.28 -2.51
N ALA A 57 12.52 8.11 -2.24
CA ALA A 57 13.93 7.75 -2.40
C ALA A 57 14.32 6.52 -1.56
N ALA A 58 13.78 6.37 -0.35
CA ALA A 58 14.05 5.22 0.50
C ALA A 58 13.45 3.93 -0.08
N ILE A 59 12.24 4.01 -0.63
CA ILE A 59 11.58 2.88 -1.31
C ILE A 59 12.38 2.47 -2.53
N THR A 60 12.69 3.41 -3.43
CA THR A 60 13.39 3.12 -4.69
C THR A 60 14.82 2.62 -4.47
N LYS A 61 15.52 3.08 -3.43
CA LYS A 61 16.83 2.54 -3.03
C LYS A 61 16.73 1.15 -2.40
N SER A 62 15.70 0.88 -1.61
CA SER A 62 15.51 -0.43 -0.96
C SER A 62 15.03 -1.50 -1.94
N PHE A 63 14.29 -1.11 -2.97
CA PHE A 63 13.69 -1.97 -3.99
C PHE A 63 14.15 -1.56 -5.40
N PRO A 64 15.45 -1.64 -5.74
CA PRO A 64 15.97 -1.09 -6.98
C PRO A 64 15.43 -1.76 -8.25
N ASN A 65 15.04 -3.03 -8.14
CA ASN A 65 14.52 -3.86 -9.24
C ASN A 65 13.01 -4.11 -9.14
N HIS A 66 12.30 -3.35 -8.32
CA HIS A 66 10.85 -3.49 -8.16
C HIS A 66 10.16 -2.13 -8.17
N ILE A 67 8.87 -2.13 -8.45
CA ILE A 67 8.00 -0.98 -8.21
C ILE A 67 6.96 -1.36 -7.18
N LEU A 68 6.81 -0.52 -6.16
CA LEU A 68 5.81 -0.69 -5.13
C LEU A 68 4.62 0.27 -5.40
N PHE A 69 3.42 -0.28 -5.39
CA PHE A 69 2.17 0.46 -5.52
C PHE A 69 1.34 0.31 -4.25
N GLY A 70 0.75 1.42 -3.78
CA GLY A 70 -0.35 1.41 -2.82
C GLY A 70 -1.68 1.38 -3.58
N VAL A 71 -2.58 0.49 -3.15
CA VAL A 71 -3.95 0.41 -3.67
C VAL A 71 -4.92 0.50 -2.52
N HIS A 72 -5.61 1.63 -2.44
CA HIS A 72 -6.51 1.96 -1.35
C HIS A 72 -7.96 2.02 -1.82
N TYR A 73 -8.83 1.33 -1.10
CA TYR A 73 -10.26 1.40 -1.28
C TYR A 73 -10.85 2.20 -0.14
N ARG A 74 -11.79 3.07 -0.49
CA ARG A 74 -12.47 3.93 0.48
C ARG A 74 -13.23 3.07 1.49
N GLN A 75 -12.86 3.17 2.77
CA GLN A 75 -13.62 2.56 3.87
C GLN A 75 -14.71 3.52 4.39
N TYR A 76 -14.49 4.82 4.27
CA TYR A 76 -15.41 5.84 4.79
C TYR A 76 -15.78 6.85 3.72
N PRO A 77 -17.05 7.27 3.64
CA PRO A 77 -18.06 7.05 4.67
C PRO A 77 -18.91 5.78 4.43
N VAL A 78 -18.87 5.21 3.21
CA VAL A 78 -19.42 3.88 2.88
C VAL A 78 -18.29 2.91 2.61
N ALA A 79 -18.18 1.89 3.44
CA ALA A 79 -17.29 0.77 3.21
C ALA A 79 -17.91 -0.16 2.15
N ARG A 80 -17.14 -0.50 1.12
CA ARG A 80 -17.54 -1.53 0.14
C ARG A 80 -16.98 -2.87 0.58
N GLU A 81 -17.78 -3.92 0.50
CA GLU A 81 -17.26 -5.27 0.71
C GLU A 81 -16.13 -5.53 -0.29
N MET A 82 -14.94 -5.82 0.24
CA MET A 82 -13.76 -6.05 -0.58
C MET A 82 -13.71 -7.51 -1.01
N PRO A 83 -13.61 -7.80 -2.32
CA PRO A 83 -13.46 -9.18 -2.79
C PRO A 83 -12.12 -9.73 -2.28
N ARG A 84 -12.16 -10.95 -1.71
CA ARG A 84 -10.94 -11.64 -1.30
C ARG A 84 -10.03 -11.86 -2.52
N PRO A 85 -8.70 -11.77 -2.37
CA PRO A 85 -7.95 -11.60 -1.12
C PRO A 85 -7.70 -10.14 -0.71
N LEU A 86 -8.30 -9.15 -1.38
CA LEU A 86 -8.02 -7.73 -1.12
C LEU A 86 -8.59 -7.27 0.23
N THR A 87 -7.95 -6.25 0.77
CA THR A 87 -8.41 -5.46 1.91
C THR A 87 -8.66 -4.02 1.46
N TYR A 88 -8.99 -3.11 2.38
CA TYR A 88 -9.09 -1.68 2.05
C TYR A 88 -7.73 -1.04 1.72
N SER A 89 -6.62 -1.66 2.12
CA SER A 89 -5.30 -1.04 2.10
C SER A 89 -4.27 -2.08 1.70
N ASN A 90 -3.90 -2.07 0.42
CA ASN A 90 -3.08 -3.10 -0.17
C ASN A 90 -1.79 -2.50 -0.71
N LEU A 91 -0.76 -3.32 -0.73
CA LEU A 91 0.47 -3.06 -1.47
C LEU A 91 0.61 -4.09 -2.59
N PHE A 92 1.13 -3.64 -3.72
CA PHE A 92 1.53 -4.52 -4.83
C PHE A 92 2.98 -4.25 -5.18
N LEU A 93 3.79 -5.30 -5.13
CA LEU A 93 5.19 -5.26 -5.54
C LEU A 93 5.31 -5.89 -6.93
N ALA A 94 5.67 -5.08 -7.93
CA ALA A 94 5.98 -5.54 -9.28
C ALA A 94 7.47 -5.82 -9.41
N ASP A 95 7.85 -7.03 -9.84
CA ASP A 95 9.24 -7.37 -10.18
C ASP A 95 9.61 -6.93 -11.60
N SER A 96 10.86 -7.18 -12.03
CA SER A 96 11.37 -6.86 -13.38
C SER A 96 10.56 -7.50 -14.53
N SER A 97 9.86 -8.60 -14.26
CA SER A 97 8.97 -9.27 -15.22
C SER A 97 7.54 -8.71 -15.18
N ASN A 98 7.29 -7.65 -14.41
CA ASN A 98 5.97 -7.09 -14.10
C ASN A 98 5.02 -8.09 -13.42
N LYS A 99 5.56 -9.15 -12.81
CA LYS A 99 4.76 -10.07 -12.00
C LYS A 99 4.49 -9.39 -10.65
N LEU A 100 3.22 -9.45 -10.25
CA LEU A 100 2.74 -8.76 -9.06
C LEU A 100 2.69 -9.70 -7.86
N THR A 101 3.23 -9.24 -6.75
CA THR A 101 3.03 -9.83 -5.42
C THR A 101 2.09 -8.94 -4.63
N LEU A 102 0.92 -9.48 -4.27
CA LEU A 102 -0.02 -8.82 -3.37
C LEU A 102 0.46 -8.92 -1.92
N ILE A 103 0.40 -7.80 -1.20
CA ILE A 103 0.78 -7.66 0.20
C ILE A 103 -0.40 -7.00 0.93
N THR A 104 -1.06 -7.75 1.81
CA THR A 104 -2.23 -7.28 2.57
C THR A 104 -1.98 -7.19 4.08
N ASP A 105 -0.82 -7.65 4.55
CA ASP A 105 -0.46 -7.67 5.96
C ASP A 105 1.04 -7.43 6.18
N HIS A 106 1.39 -7.11 7.42
CA HIS A 106 2.76 -6.79 7.83
C HIS A 106 3.70 -7.99 7.70
N LYS A 107 3.20 -9.22 7.86
CA LYS A 107 4.02 -10.43 7.79
C LYS A 107 4.50 -10.68 6.35
N THR A 108 3.61 -10.51 5.38
CA THR A 108 3.92 -10.63 3.95
C THR A 108 4.85 -9.50 3.52
N LEU A 109 4.68 -8.29 4.05
CA LEU A 109 5.61 -7.18 3.83
C LEU A 109 7.01 -7.49 4.40
N GLU A 110 7.09 -7.98 5.63
CA GLU A 110 8.35 -8.41 6.27
C GLU A 110 9.08 -9.45 5.44
N GLN A 111 8.33 -10.44 4.91
CA GLN A 111 8.90 -11.44 4.01
C GLN A 111 9.51 -10.85 2.74
N GLN A 112 8.94 -9.78 2.18
CA GLN A 112 9.59 -9.12 1.04
C GLN A 112 10.86 -8.39 1.45
N PHE A 113 10.86 -7.72 2.62
CA PHE A 113 12.06 -7.05 3.14
C PHE A 113 13.20 -8.03 3.46
N LYS A 114 12.88 -9.24 3.95
CA LYS A 114 13.85 -10.31 4.22
C LYS A 114 14.50 -10.91 2.97
N LYS A 115 13.88 -10.76 1.80
CA LYS A 115 14.44 -11.24 0.51
C LYS A 115 15.41 -10.25 -0.14
N LEU A 116 15.43 -9.02 0.35
CA LEU A 116 16.28 -7.97 -0.22
C LEU A 116 17.74 -8.23 0.12
N SER A 117 18.64 -7.65 -0.67
CA SER A 117 20.07 -7.67 -0.36
C SER A 117 20.35 -7.03 1.01
N GLY A 118 21.38 -7.58 1.67
CA GLY A 118 21.83 -7.10 2.97
C GLY A 118 22.37 -5.68 2.91
N VAL A 119 22.18 -4.94 4.00
CA VAL A 119 22.67 -3.57 4.15
C VAL A 119 24.18 -3.57 4.38
N LYS A 120 24.91 -2.63 3.78
CA LYS A 120 26.39 -2.56 3.89
C LYS A 120 26.85 -1.43 4.78
N THR A 121 26.03 -0.38 4.90
CA THR A 121 26.35 0.84 5.64
C THR A 121 25.23 1.20 6.61
N GLU A 122 25.53 2.09 7.56
CA GLU A 122 24.51 2.66 8.44
C GLU A 122 23.44 3.43 7.64
N GLU A 123 23.84 4.11 6.56
CA GLU A 123 22.90 4.84 5.70
C GLU A 123 21.95 3.90 4.95
N ASP A 124 22.43 2.72 4.52
CA ASP A 124 21.57 1.68 3.96
C ASP A 124 20.55 1.19 4.99
N ALA A 125 20.97 1.01 6.25
CA ALA A 125 20.10 0.60 7.34
C ALA A 125 19.03 1.67 7.66
N LYS A 126 19.40 2.96 7.69
CA LYS A 126 18.45 4.09 7.82
C LYS A 126 17.46 4.10 6.66
N THR A 127 17.97 3.98 5.44
CA THR A 127 17.18 3.94 4.20
C THR A 127 16.17 2.78 4.27
N ARG A 128 16.59 1.61 4.72
CA ARG A 128 15.71 0.44 4.83
C ARG A 128 14.63 0.62 5.89
N ALA A 129 14.96 1.20 7.05
CA ALA A 129 13.99 1.51 8.10
C ALA A 129 12.95 2.56 7.66
N ARG A 130 13.37 3.59 6.93
CA ARG A 130 12.45 4.57 6.32
C ARG A 130 11.53 3.93 5.29
N ALA A 131 12.10 3.11 4.39
CA ALA A 131 11.34 2.39 3.39
C ALA A 131 10.27 1.51 4.03
N TRP A 132 10.58 0.85 5.15
CA TRP A 132 9.60 0.09 5.92
C TRP A 132 8.43 0.96 6.39
N LEU A 133 8.69 2.12 7.02
CA LEU A 133 7.63 2.99 7.51
C LEU A 133 6.74 3.52 6.38
N ILE A 134 7.32 3.87 5.23
CA ILE A 134 6.58 4.34 4.07
C ILE A 134 5.68 3.23 3.50
N ALA A 135 6.19 2.00 3.39
CA ALA A 135 5.40 0.87 2.93
C ALA A 135 4.32 0.47 3.94
N SER A 136 4.68 0.19 5.20
CA SER A 136 3.76 -0.23 6.27
C SER A 136 2.63 0.79 6.50
N SER A 137 2.92 2.10 6.44
CA SER A 137 1.88 3.13 6.55
C SER A 137 0.82 3.06 5.45
N GLN A 138 1.13 2.49 4.28
CA GLN A 138 0.10 2.22 3.27
C GLN A 138 -0.89 1.15 3.70
N LEU A 139 -0.50 0.20 4.56
CA LEU A 139 -1.40 -0.82 5.12
C LEU A 139 -2.28 -0.27 6.25
N HIS A 140 -1.90 0.87 6.84
CA HIS A 140 -2.69 1.60 7.83
C HIS A 140 -3.57 2.70 7.24
N GLN A 141 -3.41 3.01 5.95
CA GLN A 141 -4.11 4.10 5.29
C GLN A 141 -5.60 3.78 5.14
N ASP A 142 -6.47 4.72 5.51
CA ASP A 142 -7.93 4.63 5.38
C ASP A 142 -8.54 5.73 4.49
N GLY A 143 -7.66 6.49 3.82
CA GLY A 143 -7.96 7.67 3.01
C GLY A 143 -7.78 8.99 3.76
N PHE A 144 -7.84 8.98 5.11
CA PHE A 144 -7.78 10.18 5.94
C PHE A 144 -6.38 10.42 6.50
N PHE A 145 -5.60 9.37 6.74
CA PHE A 145 -4.28 9.54 7.32
C PHE A 145 -3.34 10.28 6.38
N ARG A 146 -2.59 11.21 6.95
CA ARG A 146 -1.35 11.74 6.38
C ARG A 146 -0.23 11.46 7.36
N PHE A 147 0.90 11.04 6.81
CA PHE A 147 2.06 10.61 7.57
C PHE A 147 3.26 11.48 7.22
N SER A 148 4.14 11.68 8.20
CA SER A 148 5.43 12.33 8.01
C SER A 148 6.51 11.50 8.68
N VAL A 149 7.56 11.16 7.94
CA VAL A 149 8.75 10.50 8.49
C VAL A 149 9.50 11.52 9.35
N ASN A 150 9.87 11.14 10.56
CA ASN A 150 10.73 11.96 11.41
C ASN A 150 12.19 11.56 11.17
N ASP A 151 12.85 12.34 10.32
CA ASP A 151 14.22 12.10 9.88
C ASP A 151 15.23 12.25 11.02
N GLU A 152 15.04 13.21 11.91
CA GLU A 152 15.88 13.46 13.08
C GLU A 152 15.79 12.32 14.11
N ALA A 153 14.65 11.64 14.17
CA ALA A 153 14.44 10.48 15.03
C ALA A 153 15.04 9.18 14.45
N THR A 154 15.55 9.20 13.21
CA THR A 154 16.10 8.01 12.57
C THR A 154 17.56 7.79 12.97
N LYS A 155 17.82 6.70 13.70
CA LYS A 155 19.14 6.39 14.29
C LYS A 155 19.59 5.00 13.91
N VAL A 156 20.91 4.81 13.86
CA VAL A 156 21.53 3.50 13.70
C VAL A 156 22.57 3.31 14.78
N GLU A 157 22.54 2.14 15.42
CA GLU A 157 23.51 1.72 16.41
C GLU A 157 24.25 0.50 15.88
N LYS A 158 25.58 0.53 16.00
CA LYS A 158 26.45 -0.59 15.63
C LYS A 158 26.73 -1.44 16.87
N GLY A 159 26.26 -2.68 16.86
CA GLY A 159 26.48 -3.65 17.92
C GLY A 159 27.51 -4.71 17.53
N LYS A 160 27.80 -5.64 18.45
CA LYS A 160 28.64 -6.82 18.18
C LYS A 160 28.01 -7.76 17.15
N ASP A 161 26.68 -7.75 17.05
CA ASP A 161 25.90 -8.69 16.24
C ASP A 161 25.38 -8.10 14.91
N GLY A 162 25.72 -6.84 14.61
CA GLY A 162 25.37 -6.17 13.36
C GLY A 162 24.87 -4.74 13.59
N LEU A 163 23.88 -4.31 12.81
CA LEU A 163 23.33 -2.95 12.86
C LEU A 163 21.90 -2.97 13.39
N THR A 164 21.55 -2.01 14.25
CA THR A 164 20.16 -1.79 14.66
C THR A 164 19.72 -0.41 14.17
N ALA A 165 18.73 -0.36 13.28
CA ALA A 165 18.13 0.86 12.80
C ALA A 165 16.79 1.11 13.47
N ILE A 166 16.59 2.34 13.95
CA ILE A 166 15.33 2.79 14.55
C ILE A 166 14.84 3.97 13.72
N ALA A 167 13.58 3.94 13.30
CA ALA A 167 12.95 5.05 12.59
C ALA A 167 11.54 5.29 13.12
N LYS A 168 11.08 6.53 13.02
CA LYS A 168 9.75 6.95 13.48
C LYS A 168 9.00 7.71 12.39
N MET A 169 7.69 7.48 12.32
CA MET A 169 6.75 8.21 11.48
C MET A 169 5.58 8.69 12.34
N THR A 170 5.11 9.91 12.09
CA THR A 170 4.02 10.54 12.87
C THR A 170 2.81 10.79 11.98
N VAL A 171 1.61 10.65 12.54
CA VAL A 171 0.37 11.05 11.88
C VAL A 171 0.23 12.57 11.96
N THR A 172 0.14 13.24 10.82
CA THR A 172 -0.02 14.70 10.72
C THR A 172 -1.46 15.12 10.42
N GLN A 173 -2.27 14.22 9.86
CA GLN A 173 -3.70 14.46 9.59
C GLN A 173 -4.49 13.15 9.67
N GLY A 174 -5.80 13.25 9.89
CA GLY A 174 -6.71 12.11 9.96
C GLY A 174 -6.70 11.39 11.30
N GLY A 175 -5.97 11.88 12.30
CA GLY A 175 -5.89 11.25 13.61
C GLY A 175 -4.63 11.70 14.33
N ASN A 176 -4.14 10.86 15.23
CA ASN A 176 -2.90 11.11 15.96
C ASN A 176 -2.15 9.80 16.22
N GLY A 177 -0.90 9.93 16.69
CA GLY A 177 -0.06 8.80 17.03
C GLY A 177 1.16 8.66 16.12
N GLU A 178 1.83 7.54 16.26
CA GLU A 178 3.13 7.28 15.64
C GLU A 178 3.28 5.80 15.27
N LEU A 179 4.13 5.55 14.27
CA LEU A 179 4.73 4.26 13.97
C LEU A 179 6.20 4.34 14.35
N LEU A 180 6.67 3.37 15.13
CA LEU A 180 8.08 3.19 15.44
C LEU A 180 8.51 1.83 14.93
N VAL A 181 9.55 1.79 14.10
CA VAL A 181 10.18 0.54 13.66
C VAL A 181 11.56 0.41 14.25
N THR A 182 11.88 -0.80 14.70
CA THR A 182 13.24 -1.24 15.00
C THR A 182 13.58 -2.42 14.10
N MET A 183 14.63 -2.27 13.29
CA MET A 183 15.15 -3.30 12.41
C MET A 183 16.55 -3.69 12.86
N THR A 184 16.79 -4.97 13.10
CA THR A 184 18.09 -5.51 13.42
C THR A 184 18.61 -6.29 12.22
N PHE A 185 19.81 -5.93 11.77
CA PHE A 185 20.53 -6.58 10.71
C PHE A 185 21.70 -7.37 11.30
N ASP A 186 21.92 -8.58 10.80
CA ASP A 186 23.02 -9.43 11.23
C ASP A 186 24.39 -8.90 10.73
N LYS A 187 25.46 -9.64 11.03
CA LYS A 187 26.83 -9.31 10.58
C LYS A 187 26.99 -9.30 9.04
N ASN A 188 26.10 -9.97 8.32
CA ASN A 188 26.07 -9.99 6.85
C ASN A 188 25.16 -8.88 6.28
N GLY A 189 24.58 -8.05 7.14
CA GLY A 189 23.62 -7.02 6.77
C GLY A 189 22.21 -7.55 6.46
N GLN A 190 21.94 -8.83 6.66
CA GLN A 190 20.63 -9.43 6.42
C GLN A 190 19.65 -9.07 7.53
N LEU A 191 18.39 -8.85 7.17
CA LEU A 191 17.35 -8.52 8.15
C LEU A 191 17.04 -9.73 9.03
N ASP A 192 17.49 -9.70 10.29
CA ASP A 192 17.24 -10.74 11.29
C ASP A 192 15.91 -10.53 12.00
N ARG A 193 15.72 -9.33 12.57
CA ARG A 193 14.55 -8.98 13.38
C ARG A 193 13.91 -7.69 12.91
N LEU A 194 12.58 -7.67 12.91
CA LEU A 194 11.79 -6.49 12.69
C LEU A 194 10.70 -6.40 13.75
N THR A 195 10.60 -5.25 14.42
CA THR A 195 9.51 -4.95 15.33
C THR A 195 8.92 -3.60 14.98
N GLU A 196 7.61 -3.54 14.79
CA GLU A 196 6.85 -2.31 14.62
C GLU A 196 5.95 -2.10 15.83
N THR A 197 6.05 -0.93 16.44
CA THR A 197 5.08 -0.47 17.44
C THR A 197 4.13 0.52 16.76
N ASN A 198 2.87 0.13 16.68
CA ASN A 198 1.80 0.97 16.13
C ASN A 198 1.00 1.62 17.27
N LYS A 199 1.04 2.96 17.35
CA LYS A 199 0.22 3.76 18.26
C LYS A 199 -0.72 4.71 17.52
N ILE A 200 -0.97 4.46 16.23
CA ILE A 200 -1.91 5.25 15.43
C ILE A 200 -3.31 5.10 16.04
N ARG A 201 -4.00 6.22 16.17
CA ARG A 201 -5.42 6.28 16.51
C ARG A 201 -6.13 7.08 15.44
N ALA A 202 -7.15 6.46 14.85
CA ALA A 202 -8.02 7.16 13.92
C ALA A 202 -8.72 8.31 14.64
N GLY A 203 -8.70 9.49 14.03
CA GLY A 203 -9.61 10.57 14.41
C GLY A 203 -11.06 10.20 14.10
N PRO A 204 -12.02 11.09 14.37
CA PRO A 204 -13.41 10.88 14.00
C PRO A 204 -13.54 10.52 12.51
N ARG A 205 -14.26 9.43 12.23
CA ARG A 205 -14.64 9.00 10.88
C ARG A 205 -16.16 9.12 10.76
N PRO A 206 -16.67 10.00 9.91
CA PRO A 206 -18.10 10.10 9.70
C PRO A 206 -18.57 8.82 8.98
N ILE A 207 -19.44 8.08 9.65
CA ILE A 207 -20.13 6.91 9.10
C ILE A 207 -21.41 7.43 8.48
N CYS A 208 -21.71 7.01 7.25
CA CYS A 208 -22.83 7.53 6.48
C CYS A 208 -24.19 7.55 7.18
N GLN A 209 -24.69 8.76 7.48
CA GLN A 209 -26.02 9.03 8.01
C GLN A 209 -26.90 9.79 6.99
N ALA A 210 -26.61 9.82 5.68
CA ALA A 210 -27.44 10.60 4.73
C ALA A 210 -28.90 10.13 4.71
N THR A 211 -29.15 8.84 4.93
CA THR A 211 -30.50 8.28 5.13
C THR A 211 -31.18 8.75 6.41
N LYS A 212 -30.42 9.34 7.35
CA LYS A 212 -30.89 9.93 8.60
C LYS A 212 -31.01 11.45 8.58
N LEU A 213 -30.80 12.09 7.43
CA LEU A 213 -31.07 13.53 7.28
C LEU A 213 -32.55 13.88 7.54
N LEU A 214 -33.45 12.91 7.38
CA LEU A 214 -34.88 13.02 7.68
C LEU A 214 -35.31 12.10 8.82
N ASP A 215 -34.40 11.67 9.70
CA ASP A 215 -34.77 10.86 10.88
C ASP A 215 -35.83 11.59 11.72
N ALA A 216 -36.75 10.86 12.36
CA ALA A 216 -37.81 11.48 13.16
C ALA A 216 -37.23 12.28 14.35
N ASP A 217 -36.14 11.78 14.93
CA ASP A 217 -35.43 12.44 16.02
C ASP A 217 -34.58 13.62 15.50
N PRO A 218 -34.87 14.87 15.92
CA PRO A 218 -34.08 16.04 15.52
C PRO A 218 -32.61 15.96 15.91
N ILE A 219 -32.26 15.24 16.98
CA ILE A 219 -30.87 15.06 17.42
C ILE A 219 -30.13 14.19 16.40
N VAL A 220 -30.73 13.09 15.96
CA VAL A 220 -30.16 12.20 14.94
C VAL A 220 -29.97 12.95 13.62
N ARG A 221 -30.96 13.76 13.19
CA ARG A 221 -30.81 14.62 12.01
C ARG A 221 -29.62 15.58 12.12
N LYS A 222 -29.49 16.26 13.27
CA LYS A 222 -28.41 17.21 13.52
C LYS A 222 -27.04 16.51 13.53
N MET A 223 -26.94 15.33 14.11
CA MET A 223 -25.72 14.52 14.09
C MET A 223 -25.34 14.11 12.66
N ALA A 224 -26.31 13.66 11.87
CA ALA A 224 -26.11 13.30 10.47
C ALA A 224 -25.62 14.49 9.63
N GLU A 225 -26.26 15.64 9.79
CA GLU A 225 -25.89 16.89 9.12
C GLU A 225 -24.46 17.32 9.50
N GLN A 226 -24.15 17.37 10.80
CA GLN A 226 -22.82 17.77 11.28
C GLN A 226 -21.71 16.84 10.78
N GLN A 227 -21.94 15.53 10.71
CA GLN A 227 -20.95 14.58 10.19
C GLN A 227 -20.67 14.78 8.70
N ILE A 228 -21.69 15.11 7.91
CA ILE A 228 -21.53 15.39 6.48
C ILE A 228 -20.90 16.77 6.26
N LEU A 229 -21.27 17.78 7.06
CA LEU A 229 -20.59 19.09 7.03
C LEU A 229 -19.10 18.97 7.37
N TYR A 230 -18.75 18.17 8.37
CA TYR A 230 -17.35 17.91 8.73
C TYR A 230 -16.54 17.28 7.58
N LEU A 231 -17.17 16.47 6.73
CA LEU A 231 -16.52 15.95 5.52
C LEU A 231 -16.24 17.04 4.47
N GLY A 232 -17.02 18.12 4.47
CA GLY A 232 -16.98 19.15 3.44
C GLY A 232 -17.04 18.57 2.03
N ARG A 233 -16.22 19.10 1.13
CA ARG A 233 -16.15 18.63 -0.27
C ARG A 233 -15.81 17.15 -0.44
N LEU A 234 -15.18 16.49 0.54
CA LEU A 234 -14.88 15.04 0.46
C LEU A 234 -16.16 14.18 0.48
N ALA A 235 -17.31 14.75 0.86
CA ALA A 235 -18.60 14.07 0.81
C ALA A 235 -19.18 13.94 -0.61
N LYS A 236 -18.65 14.66 -1.62
CA LYS A 236 -19.28 14.81 -2.95
C LYS A 236 -19.73 13.50 -3.60
N ASP A 237 -18.80 12.59 -3.86
CA ASP A 237 -19.10 11.33 -4.57
C ASP A 237 -20.07 10.46 -3.78
N TYR A 238 -19.98 10.52 -2.45
CA TYR A 238 -20.90 9.84 -1.56
C TYR A 238 -22.31 10.42 -1.66
N LEU A 239 -22.45 11.74 -1.53
CA LEU A 239 -23.75 12.41 -1.61
C LEU A 239 -24.39 12.19 -2.98
N ALA A 240 -23.60 12.20 -4.07
CA ALA A 240 -24.08 11.87 -5.41
C ALA A 240 -24.64 10.44 -5.48
N GLU A 241 -23.93 9.46 -4.92
CA GLU A 241 -24.38 8.07 -4.88
C GLU A 241 -25.67 7.90 -4.05
N GLN A 242 -25.74 8.53 -2.87
CA GLN A 242 -26.94 8.46 -2.02
C GLN A 242 -28.13 9.16 -2.64
N ARG A 243 -27.90 10.35 -3.22
CA ARG A 243 -28.94 11.11 -3.92
C ARG A 243 -29.58 10.29 -5.03
N ALA A 244 -28.78 9.54 -5.80
CA ALA A 244 -29.28 8.67 -6.87
C ALA A 244 -30.20 7.52 -6.38
N LYS A 245 -30.07 7.12 -5.11
CA LYS A 245 -30.85 6.03 -4.49
C LYS A 245 -31.97 6.54 -3.56
N ALA A 246 -32.02 7.85 -3.32
CA ALA A 246 -32.84 8.47 -2.29
C ALA A 246 -34.24 8.87 -2.78
N SER A 247 -35.20 8.97 -1.85
CA SER A 247 -36.51 9.58 -2.13
C SER A 247 -36.38 11.07 -2.46
N PRO A 248 -37.37 11.69 -3.14
CA PRO A 248 -37.31 13.11 -3.50
C PRO A 248 -37.05 14.05 -2.32
N GLU A 249 -37.57 13.74 -1.13
CA GLU A 249 -37.39 14.52 0.09
C GLU A 249 -35.94 14.44 0.59
N VAL A 250 -35.37 13.24 0.61
CA VAL A 250 -33.98 13.03 1.00
C VAL A 250 -33.03 13.66 -0.03
N GLN A 251 -33.37 13.62 -1.32
CA GLN A 251 -32.62 14.32 -2.36
C GLN A 251 -32.57 15.83 -2.11
N LYS A 252 -33.70 16.46 -1.77
CA LYS A 252 -33.75 17.89 -1.41
C LYS A 252 -32.89 18.20 -0.17
N ALA A 253 -32.90 17.33 0.83
CA ALA A 253 -32.07 17.49 2.02
C ALA A 253 -30.57 17.39 1.70
N ILE A 254 -30.18 16.43 0.85
CA ILE A 254 -28.82 16.29 0.35
C ILE A 254 -28.39 17.53 -0.44
N ASP A 255 -29.25 18.03 -1.35
CA ASP A 255 -28.95 19.20 -2.19
C ASP A 255 -28.79 20.47 -1.35
N ALA A 256 -29.65 20.67 -0.36
CA ALA A 256 -29.54 21.79 0.58
C ALA A 256 -28.24 21.73 1.39
N LEU A 257 -27.83 20.53 1.81
CA LEU A 257 -26.61 20.33 2.56
C LEU A 257 -25.36 20.52 1.71
N TRP A 258 -25.38 20.05 0.45
CA TRP A 258 -24.29 20.28 -0.49
C TRP A 258 -24.06 21.77 -0.74
N LYS A 259 -25.14 22.55 -0.90
CA LYS A 259 -25.04 24.00 -1.02
C LYS A 259 -24.37 24.64 0.20
N LYS A 260 -24.70 24.21 1.43
CA LYS A 260 -24.04 24.68 2.65
C LYS A 260 -22.54 24.37 2.66
N ILE A 261 -22.15 23.18 2.22
CA ILE A 261 -20.73 22.79 2.07
C ILE A 261 -20.01 23.74 1.10
N GLU A 262 -20.61 24.01 -0.07
CA GLU A 262 -20.02 24.91 -1.06
C GLU A 262 -19.86 26.35 -0.58
N GLU A 263 -20.73 26.80 0.32
CA GLU A 263 -20.69 28.12 0.94
C GLU A 263 -19.66 28.24 2.07
N GLN A 264 -19.46 27.18 2.86
CA GLN A 264 -18.52 27.16 4.00
C GLN A 264 -17.06 26.87 3.59
N ASP A 265 -16.85 26.07 2.55
CA ASP A 265 -15.52 25.73 2.01
C ASP A 265 -15.10 26.70 0.86
N ARG A 266 -15.35 27.99 1.03
CA ARG A 266 -14.87 29.09 0.16
C ARG A 266 -13.68 29.79 0.79
#